data_AF-A0AAI8HQI6-F1
#
_entry.id   AF-A0AAI8HQI6-F1
#
_cell.length_a   1.000
_cell.length_b   1.000
_cell.length_c   1.000
_cell.angle_alpha   90.00
_cell.angle_beta   90.00
_cell.angle_gamma   90.00
#
_symmetry.space_group_name_H-M   'P 1'
#
loop_
_entity.id
_entity.type
_entity.pdbx_description
1 polymer ?
#
loop_
_entity_poly.entity_id
_entity_poly.type
_entity_poly.pdbx_seq_one_letter_code
_entity_poly.pdbx_strand_id
1 'polypeptide(L)'
;MSASLRYEKMPQLGAYRGIYLLKDEEIVLKLKVSFLTYYLDDKIKAMDEKSLHDWLFEIAKQHAGKDTKESVIIKENDVKDGELKTSWESLEREPFDKQD
;
A
#
# COMPACT_ATOMS: atom_id res chain seq x y z
N MET A 1 12.62 19.50 12.07
CA MET A 1 11.34 18.87 12.45
C MET A 1 11.25 17.57 11.68
N SER A 2 11.04 16.44 12.34
CA SER A 2 10.84 15.14 11.68
C SER A 2 9.46 15.15 11.02
N ALA A 3 9.41 14.94 9.71
CA ALA A 3 8.16 14.84 8.96
C ALA A 3 7.27 13.74 9.58
N SER A 4 6.00 14.06 9.86
CA SER A 4 5.06 13.08 10.42
C SER A 4 4.41 12.29 9.29
N LEU A 5 4.70 10.99 9.23
CA LEU A 5 4.00 10.07 8.33
C LEU A 5 2.67 9.64 8.95
N ARG A 6 1.59 9.75 8.18
CA ARG A 6 0.26 9.20 8.51
C ARG A 6 -0.33 8.53 7.28
N TYR A 7 -1.38 7.73 7.48
CA TYR A 7 -2.13 7.18 6.35
C TYR A 7 -3.60 7.57 6.40
N GLU A 8 -4.21 7.61 5.23
CA GLU A 8 -5.65 7.69 5.03
C GLU A 8 -6.11 6.48 4.23
N LYS A 9 -7.30 5.97 4.52
CA LYS A 9 -7.87 4.85 3.77
C LYS A 9 -8.26 5.32 2.37
N MET A 10 -7.86 4.57 1.35
CA MET A 10 -8.38 4.82 0.01
C MET A 10 -9.86 4.40 -0.05
N PRO A 11 -10.70 5.13 -0.79
CA PRO A 11 -12.01 4.61 -1.18
C PRO A 11 -11.84 3.22 -1.80
N GLN A 12 -12.82 2.33 -1.58
CA GLN A 12 -12.75 1.00 -2.17
C GLN A 12 -12.89 1.11 -3.70
N LEU A 13 -11.78 0.96 -4.41
CA LEU A 13 -11.72 1.01 -5.87
C LEU A 13 -11.87 -0.40 -6.43
N GLY A 14 -13.11 -0.88 -6.52
CA GLY A 14 -13.44 -2.17 -7.11
C GLY A 14 -12.69 -3.33 -6.46
N ALA A 15 -11.74 -3.91 -7.19
CA ALA A 15 -10.93 -5.06 -6.79
C ALA A 15 -9.67 -4.69 -5.99
N TYR A 16 -9.56 -3.47 -5.46
CA TYR A 16 -8.41 -3.02 -4.68
C TYR A 16 -8.82 -2.46 -3.32
N ARG A 17 -7.96 -2.70 -2.34
CA ARG A 17 -7.96 -2.01 -1.04
C ARG A 17 -6.62 -1.30 -0.87
N GLY A 18 -6.59 -0.15 -0.23
CA GLY A 18 -5.35 0.62 -0.20
C GLY A 18 -5.33 1.75 0.81
N ILE A 19 -4.16 2.36 0.92
CA ILE A 19 -3.93 3.56 1.72
C ILE A 19 -3.28 4.65 0.87
N TYR A 20 -3.60 5.89 1.22
CA TYR A 20 -2.76 7.03 0.92
C TYR A 20 -1.76 7.19 2.05
N LEU A 21 -0.47 7.22 1.75
CA LEU A 21 0.55 7.65 2.69
C LEU A 21 0.73 9.16 2.54
N LEU A 22 0.61 9.87 3.65
CA LEU A 22 0.76 11.31 3.74
C LEU A 22 2.05 11.65 4.48
N LYS A 23 2.80 12.60 3.93
CA LYS A 23 3.96 13.23 4.55
C LYS A 23 3.71 14.73 4.54
N ASP A 24 3.68 15.35 5.72
CA ASP A 24 3.43 16.78 5.88
C ASP A 24 2.15 17.25 5.13
N GLU A 25 1.08 16.44 5.24
CA GLU A 25 -0.23 16.64 4.59
C GLU A 25 -0.27 16.44 3.06
N GLU A 26 0.86 16.16 2.42
CA GLU A 26 0.88 15.76 1.01
C GLU A 26 0.80 14.24 0.86
N ILE A 27 -0.04 13.76 -0.08
CA ILE A 27 0.00 12.38 -0.52
C ILE A 27 1.31 12.16 -1.26
N VAL A 28 2.13 11.25 -0.75
CA VAL A 28 3.43 10.86 -1.33
C VAL A 28 3.40 9.46 -1.92
N LEU A 29 2.54 8.58 -1.44
CA LEU A 29 2.42 7.22 -1.96
C LEU A 29 0.96 6.77 -1.93
N LYS A 30 0.49 6.19 -3.03
CA LYS A 30 -0.72 5.37 -3.06
C LYS A 30 -0.28 3.92 -3.05
N LEU A 31 -0.66 3.17 -2.02
CA LEU A 31 -0.35 1.75 -1.93
C LEU A 31 -1.64 0.96 -1.94
N LYS A 32 -1.82 0.14 -2.98
CA LYS A 32 -3.00 -0.71 -3.16
C LYS A 32 -2.59 -2.17 -3.11
N VAL A 33 -3.47 -3.01 -2.60
CA VAL A 33 -3.37 -4.47 -2.66
C VAL A 33 -4.56 -5.01 -3.45
N SER A 34 -4.30 -5.96 -4.35
CA SER A 34 -5.35 -6.61 -5.12
C SER A 34 -6.23 -7.48 -4.22
N PHE A 35 -7.50 -7.59 -4.57
CA PHE A 35 -8.45 -8.50 -3.93
C PHE A 35 -7.96 -9.95 -4.02
N LEU A 36 -7.30 -10.35 -5.11
CA LEU A 36 -6.74 -11.68 -5.23
C LEU A 36 -5.65 -11.93 -4.19
N THR A 37 -4.76 -10.97 -3.94
CA THR A 37 -3.76 -11.06 -2.85
C THR A 37 -4.44 -11.29 -1.50
N TYR A 38 -5.53 -10.57 -1.24
CA TYR A 38 -6.30 -10.71 0.00
C TYR A 38 -6.95 -12.09 0.14
N TYR A 39 -7.32 -12.75 -0.95
CA TYR A 39 -7.99 -14.06 -0.91
C TYR A 39 -7.05 -15.26 -0.97
N LEU A 40 -5.88 -15.11 -1.59
CA LEU A 40 -4.97 -16.21 -1.89
C LEU A 40 -3.86 -16.38 -0.83
N ASP A 41 -3.53 -15.33 -0.07
CA ASP A 41 -2.60 -15.44 1.06
C ASP A 41 -3.38 -15.62 2.37
N ASP A 42 -3.20 -16.76 3.03
CA ASP A 42 -3.94 -17.12 4.25
C ASP A 42 -3.70 -16.15 5.42
N LYS A 43 -2.51 -15.55 5.52
CA LYS A 43 -2.22 -14.57 6.58
C LYS A 43 -2.89 -13.24 6.30
N ILE A 44 -2.82 -12.75 5.06
CA ILE A 44 -3.51 -11.51 4.67
C ILE A 44 -5.04 -11.69 4.81
N LYS A 45 -5.57 -12.84 4.37
CA LYS A 45 -7.00 -13.16 4.47
C LYS A 45 -7.53 -13.17 5.90
N ALA A 46 -6.68 -13.57 6.85
CA ALA A 46 -7.01 -13.58 8.27
C ALA A 46 -7.00 -12.18 8.91
N MET A 47 -6.46 -11.16 8.23
CA MET A 47 -6.47 -9.78 8.73
C MET A 47 -7.87 -9.19 8.66
N ASP A 48 -8.26 -8.51 9.73
CA ASP A 48 -9.40 -7.59 9.65
C ASP A 48 -9.03 -6.35 8.81
N GLU A 49 -10.04 -5.53 8.50
CA GLU A 49 -9.81 -4.34 7.68
C GLU A 49 -8.77 -3.40 8.29
N LYS A 50 -8.73 -3.27 9.62
CA LYS A 50 -7.76 -2.41 10.31
C LYS A 50 -6.35 -2.95 10.15
N SER A 51 -6.15 -4.24 10.42
CA SER A 51 -4.86 -4.92 10.34
C SER A 51 -4.30 -4.89 8.92
N LEU A 52 -5.16 -4.98 7.90
CA LEU A 52 -4.75 -4.83 6.51
C LEU A 52 -4.17 -3.43 6.23
N HIS A 53 -4.85 -2.38 6.67
CA HIS A 53 -4.36 -1.01 6.47
C HIS A 53 -3.10 -0.73 7.30
N ASP A 54 -3.01 -1.25 8.52
CA ASP A 54 -1.81 -1.14 9.35
C ASP A 54 -0.62 -1.88 8.72
N TRP A 55 -0.84 -3.07 8.14
CA TRP A 55 0.17 -3.80 7.37
C TRP A 55 0.65 -3.00 6.14
N LEU A 56 -0.27 -2.44 5.35
CA LEU A 56 0.07 -1.55 4.24
C LEU A 56 0.87 -0.33 4.71
N PHE A 57 0.53 0.23 5.87
CA PHE A 57 1.22 1.38 6.42
C PHE A 57 2.66 1.06 6.83
N GLU A 58 2.92 -0.10 7.43
CA GLU A 58 4.29 -0.51 7.77
C GLU A 58 5.14 -0.75 6.52
N ILE A 59 4.58 -1.33 5.46
CA ILE A 59 5.26 -1.44 4.16
C ILE A 59 5.55 -0.02 3.62
N ALA A 60 4.53 0.83 3.53
CA ALA A 60 4.64 2.18 3.01
C ALA A 60 5.71 3.00 3.75
N LYS A 61 5.80 2.90 5.09
CA LYS A 61 6.80 3.58 5.91
C LYS A 61 8.24 3.18 5.57
N GLN A 62 8.49 1.90 5.30
CA GLN A 62 9.83 1.42 4.93
C GLN A 62 10.30 2.01 3.60
N HIS A 63 9.35 2.35 2.72
CA HIS A 63 9.61 2.88 1.39
C HIS A 63 9.26 4.37 1.25
N ALA A 64 8.94 5.04 2.36
CA ALA A 64 8.66 6.48 2.43
C ALA A 64 9.96 7.31 2.34
N GLY A 65 10.72 7.13 1.25
CA GLY A 65 12.03 7.74 1.02
C GLY A 65 12.04 8.72 -0.16
N LYS A 66 12.32 10.00 0.15
CA LYS A 66 12.59 11.14 -0.76
C LYS A 66 11.56 11.41 -1.86
N ASP A 67 10.47 12.08 -1.48
CA ASP A 67 9.68 13.00 -2.30
C ASP A 67 9.11 12.46 -3.63
N THR A 68 9.16 11.14 -3.85
CA THR A 68 8.60 10.49 -5.02
C THR A 68 7.13 10.21 -4.81
N LYS A 69 6.32 10.84 -5.66
CA LYS A 69 4.89 10.61 -5.80
C LYS A 69 4.67 9.32 -6.59
N GLU A 70 4.45 8.21 -5.88
CA GLU A 70 4.29 6.88 -6.50
C GLU A 70 2.91 6.28 -6.25
N SER A 71 2.40 5.54 -7.23
CA SER A 71 1.21 4.68 -7.08
C SER A 71 1.65 3.25 -7.32
N VAL A 72 1.56 2.40 -6.29
CA VAL A 72 2.10 1.04 -6.26
C VAL A 72 0.98 0.04 -6.00
N ILE A 73 1.01 -1.08 -6.73
CA ILE A 73 0.07 -2.19 -6.57
C ILE A 73 0.83 -3.44 -6.10
N ILE A 74 0.35 -4.03 -5.02
CA ILE A 74 0.75 -5.34 -4.51
C ILE A 74 -0.24 -6.40 -5.04
N LYS A 75 0.26 -7.34 -5.84
CA LYS A 75 -0.51 -8.47 -6.39
C LYS A 75 -0.23 -9.76 -5.64
N GLU A 76 -0.99 -10.81 -5.96
CA GLU A 76 -0.93 -12.10 -5.31
C GLU A 76 0.45 -12.74 -5.43
N ASN A 77 1.15 -12.44 -6.52
CA ASN A 77 2.50 -12.92 -6.76
C ASN A 77 3.57 -12.13 -5.99
N ASP A 78 3.23 -11.05 -5.30
CA ASP A 78 4.16 -10.20 -4.54
C ASP A 78 4.20 -10.51 -3.05
N VAL A 79 3.23 -11.28 -2.57
CA VAL A 79 3.10 -11.63 -1.16
C VAL A 79 3.29 -13.13 -0.97
N LYS A 80 3.88 -13.50 0.16
CA LYS A 80 3.89 -14.88 0.64
C LYS A 80 3.92 -14.87 2.17
N ASP A 81 3.04 -15.64 2.78
CA ASP A 81 2.93 -15.78 4.23
C ASP A 81 2.78 -14.42 4.92
N GLY A 82 1.99 -13.52 4.33
CA GLY A 82 1.73 -12.16 4.84
C GLY A 82 2.90 -11.18 4.71
N GLU A 83 3.96 -11.54 3.99
CA GLU A 83 5.15 -10.72 3.79
C GLU A 83 5.36 -10.39 2.31
N LEU A 84 5.86 -9.18 2.04
CA LEU A 84 6.23 -8.76 0.69
C LEU A 84 7.51 -9.49 0.28
N LYS A 85 7.44 -10.33 -0.76
CA LYS A 85 8.60 -11.06 -1.30
C LYS A 85 9.21 -10.42 -2.54
N THR A 86 8.42 -9.65 -3.29
CA THR A 86 8.90 -8.91 -4.47
C THR A 86 9.57 -7.63 -4.00
N SER A 87 10.74 -7.29 -4.56
CA SER A 87 11.41 -6.02 -4.30
C SER A 87 10.53 -4.84 -4.67
N TRP A 88 10.57 -3.76 -3.88
CA TRP A 88 9.74 -2.56 -4.08
C TRP A 88 9.86 -2.00 -5.51
N GLU A 89 11.08 -1.99 -6.05
CA GLU A 89 11.43 -1.52 -7.39
C GLU A 89 10.80 -2.35 -8.51
N SER A 90 10.40 -3.59 -8.21
CA SER A 90 9.81 -4.52 -9.18
C SER A 90 8.29 -4.62 -9.10
N LEU A 91 7.68 -3.96 -8.10
CA LEU A 91 6.23 -3.90 -7.99
C LEU A 91 5.61 -3.11 -9.15
N GLU A 92 4.35 -3.43 -9.43
CA GLU A 92 3.58 -2.72 -10.45
C GLU A 92 3.29 -1.29 -10.02
N ARG A 93 3.42 -0.36 -10.97
CA ARG A 93 3.21 1.07 -10.77
C ARG A 93 2.17 1.60 -11.73
N GLU A 94 1.34 2.51 -11.21
CA GLU A 94 0.38 3.28 -12.00
C GLU A 94 0.83 4.76 -12.07
N PRO A 95 0.32 5.53 -13.05
CA PRO A 95 0.42 6.97 -13.01
C PRO A 95 -0.05 7.54 -11.67
N PHE A 96 0.70 8.48 -11.10
CA PHE A 96 0.33 9.18 -9.87
C PHE A 96 -0.64 10.32 -10.20
N ASP A 97 -1.90 9.97 -10.45
CA ASP A 97 -2.93 10.98 -10.65
C ASP A 97 -3.48 11.47 -9.30
N LYS A 98 -3.70 12.77 -9.13
CA LYS A 98 -4.24 13.31 -7.86
C LYS A 98 -5.72 12.96 -7.61
N GLN A 99 -6.38 12.31 -8.55
CA GLN A 99 -7.80 11.95 -8.48
C GLN A 99 -7.92 10.43 -8.52
N ASP A 100 -8.40 9.83 -7.43
CA ASP A 100 -9.17 8.58 -7.46
C ASP A 100 -10.57 8.89 -6.92
#